data_AF-A0A2H6NFG0-F1
#
_entry.id   AF-A0A2H6NFG0-F1
#
_cell.length_a   1.000
_cell.length_b   1.000
_cell.length_c   1.000
_cell.angle_alpha   90.00
_cell.angle_beta   90.00
_cell.angle_gamma   90.00
#
_symmetry.space_group_name_H-M   'P 1'
#
loop_
_entity.id
_entity.type
_entity.pdbx_description
1 polymer ?
#
loop_
_entity_poly.entity_id
_entity_poly.type
_entity_poly.pdbx_seq_one_letter_code
_entity_poly.pdbx_strand_id
1 'polypeptide(L)'
;FKWGTLYCIVWKVVLKLRADSSLRDEKFLETLEQQLIVYDLVLRLSQPKAWPFVLGLETQHLTKFLPPCQDLKQMKKKLLAKVGKSLKASCLQLLSYHHPNNEKVGAATQMIMFGNLAEHLAIEKQHLKEARAREEELNRYLYQLKRFYSQVLLRCLDFLRQLAHKFRLGDQSKLDQFNVQYMEIKSNAFLLKLWLEEMKILLETYTPEVLNVHQIIRDGLQGRLSKEERDVVIFRDVLLQFEILGPEFEKLVDKYTKLHEIIQTRRWMLAELDKY
;
A
#
# COMPACT_ATOMS: atom_id res chain seq x y z
N PHE A 1 46.16 6.77 33.17
CA PHE A 1 45.46 5.49 32.92
C PHE A 1 45.40 4.51 34.11
N LYS A 2 46.20 4.62 35.18
CA LYS A 2 46.20 3.63 36.30
C LYS A 2 45.19 3.91 37.44
N TRP A 3 44.70 5.14 37.60
CA TRP A 3 43.80 5.52 38.70
C TRP A 3 42.32 5.18 38.46
N GLY A 4 41.85 5.25 37.21
CA GLY A 4 40.46 4.93 36.86
C GLY A 4 40.12 3.44 37.02
N THR A 5 41.05 2.54 36.68
CA THR A 5 40.92 1.10 36.94
C THR A 5 40.92 0.79 38.43
N LEU A 6 41.77 1.46 39.22
CA LEU A 6 41.78 1.32 40.69
C LEU A 6 40.47 1.84 41.31
N TYR A 7 39.95 2.98 40.84
CA TYR A 7 38.65 3.52 41.27
C TYR A 7 37.50 2.54 40.97
N CYS A 8 37.46 1.98 39.76
CA CYS A 8 36.45 0.98 39.38
C CYS A 8 36.57 -0.33 40.18
N ILE A 9 37.78 -0.75 40.53
CA ILE A 9 38.00 -1.93 41.38
C ILE A 9 37.50 -1.65 42.80
N VAL A 10 37.84 -0.50 43.37
CA VAL A 10 37.35 -0.08 44.71
C VAL A 10 35.83 0.04 44.71
N TRP A 11 35.24 0.66 43.69
CA TRP A 11 33.78 0.81 43.55
C TRP A 11 33.06 -0.53 43.40
N LYS A 12 33.59 -1.46 42.60
CA LYS A 12 33.04 -2.83 42.48
C LYS A 12 33.14 -3.61 43.78
N VAL A 13 34.22 -3.42 44.55
CA VAL A 13 34.37 -4.04 45.87
C VAL A 13 33.37 -3.45 46.87
N VAL A 14 33.17 -2.13 46.86
CA VAL A 14 32.15 -1.45 47.69
C VAL A 14 30.74 -1.94 47.36
N LEU A 15 30.41 -2.08 46.07
CA LEU A 15 29.13 -2.64 45.61
C LEU A 15 28.91 -4.08 46.07
N LYS A 16 29.95 -4.94 45.99
CA LYS A 16 29.87 -6.31 46.51
C LYS A 16 29.73 -6.34 48.04
N LEU A 17 30.42 -5.45 48.76
CA LEU A 17 30.31 -5.34 50.23
C LEU A 17 28.92 -4.95 50.71
N ARG A 18 28.22 -4.09 49.97
CA ARG A 18 26.85 -3.65 50.30
C ARG A 18 25.85 -4.81 50.24
N ALA A 19 26.13 -5.82 49.40
CA ALA A 19 25.29 -7.01 49.31
C ALA A 19 25.48 -7.98 50.50
N ASP A 20 26.61 -7.92 51.21
CA ASP A 20 27.00 -8.90 52.24
C ASP A 20 26.95 -8.38 53.69
N SER A 21 26.57 -7.12 53.95
CA SER A 21 26.81 -6.48 55.25
C SER A 21 25.69 -6.65 56.29
N SER A 22 26.07 -7.17 57.45
CA SER A 22 25.37 -6.98 58.74
C SER A 22 25.57 -5.55 59.30
N LEU A 23 24.60 -5.07 60.08
CA LEU A 23 24.42 -3.72 60.68
C LEU A 23 25.67 -2.99 61.24
N ARG A 24 26.80 -3.65 61.52
CA ARG A 24 28.02 -2.98 62.03
C ARG A 24 28.88 -2.32 60.95
N ASP A 25 28.70 -2.68 59.67
CA ASP A 25 29.50 -2.16 58.57
C ASP A 25 28.89 -0.92 57.88
N GLU A 26 27.64 -0.52 58.21
CA GLU A 26 26.94 0.61 57.58
C GLU A 26 27.67 1.95 57.82
N LYS A 27 28.04 2.26 59.07
CA LYS A 27 28.78 3.50 59.38
C LYS A 27 30.13 3.58 58.66
N PHE A 28 30.79 2.44 58.42
CA PHE A 28 32.06 2.38 57.67
C PHE A 28 31.83 2.59 56.17
N LEU A 29 30.76 2.03 55.60
CA LEU A 29 30.39 2.22 54.20
C LEU A 29 29.97 3.66 53.91
N GLU A 30 29.19 4.29 54.78
CA GLU A 30 28.80 5.70 54.68
C GLU A 30 30.03 6.62 54.72
N THR A 31 30.94 6.39 55.66
CA THR A 31 32.20 7.15 55.78
C THR A 31 33.06 7.01 54.52
N LEU A 32 33.07 5.83 53.91
CA LEU A 32 33.84 5.52 52.71
C LEU A 32 33.22 6.10 51.44
N GLU A 33 31.90 6.05 51.32
CA GLU A 33 31.15 6.68 50.22
C GLU A 33 31.32 8.20 50.26
N GLN A 34 31.22 8.82 51.44
CA GLN A 34 31.50 10.25 51.63
C GLN A 34 32.93 10.60 51.19
N GLN A 35 33.92 9.75 51.50
CA GLN A 35 35.30 9.96 51.05
C GLN A 35 35.49 9.80 49.53
N LEU A 36 34.84 8.82 48.90
CA LEU A 36 34.94 8.61 47.45
C LEU A 36 34.24 9.73 46.68
N ILE A 37 33.10 10.22 47.17
CA ILE A 37 32.37 11.35 46.58
C ILE A 37 33.18 12.63 46.71
N VAL A 38 33.73 12.93 47.89
CA VAL A 38 34.59 14.11 48.09
C VAL A 38 35.84 14.00 47.21
N TYR A 39 36.43 12.81 47.05
CA TYR A 39 37.58 12.62 46.17
C TYR A 39 37.25 12.77 44.67
N ASP A 40 36.13 12.23 44.20
CA ASP A 40 35.66 12.40 42.81
C ASP A 40 35.35 13.88 42.52
N LEU A 41 34.71 14.59 43.47
CA LEU A 41 34.47 16.02 43.36
C LEU A 41 35.78 16.82 43.32
N VAL A 42 36.75 16.54 44.19
CA VAL A 42 38.07 17.20 44.16
C VAL A 42 38.81 16.90 42.85
N LEU A 43 38.75 15.67 42.34
CA LEU A 43 39.38 15.29 41.08
C LEU A 43 38.75 16.02 39.88
N ARG A 44 37.42 16.18 39.86
CA ARG A 44 36.70 16.95 38.84
C ARG A 44 36.96 18.45 38.95
N LEU A 45 37.07 18.99 40.16
CA LEU A 45 37.43 20.40 40.42
C LEU A 45 38.90 20.71 40.04
N SER A 46 39.79 19.72 40.07
CA SER A 46 41.21 19.87 39.72
C SER A 46 41.50 19.75 38.22
N GLN A 47 40.50 19.43 37.39
CA GLN A 47 40.68 19.34 35.93
C GLN A 47 40.49 20.72 35.28
N PRO A 48 41.45 21.19 34.45
CA PRO A 48 41.45 22.56 33.94
C PRO A 48 40.39 22.87 32.86
N LYS A 49 39.45 21.95 32.56
CA LYS A 49 38.54 22.05 31.40
C LYS A 49 37.07 21.73 31.70
N ALA A 50 36.58 21.89 32.92
CA ALA A 50 35.17 21.64 33.22
C ALA A 50 34.50 22.74 34.07
N TRP A 51 33.76 23.61 33.36
CA TRP A 51 32.63 24.46 33.79
C TRP A 51 32.96 25.62 34.76
N PRO A 52 32.49 26.87 34.48
CA PRO A 52 32.55 27.95 35.47
C PRO A 52 31.66 27.58 36.67
N PHE A 53 32.24 27.61 37.86
CA PHE A 53 31.64 27.15 39.11
C PHE A 53 30.33 27.89 39.43
N VAL A 54 29.17 27.26 39.17
CA VAL A 54 27.84 27.85 39.45
C VAL A 54 27.58 28.04 40.96
N LEU A 55 28.41 27.45 41.84
CA LEU A 55 28.21 27.44 43.29
C LEU A 55 29.39 27.98 44.14
N GLY A 56 30.43 28.56 43.54
CA GLY A 56 31.54 29.16 44.30
C GLY A 56 32.27 28.21 45.28
N LEU A 57 32.22 26.90 45.03
CA LEU A 57 32.76 25.87 45.91
C LEU A 57 34.29 25.78 45.76
N GLU A 58 35.02 26.43 46.66
CA GLU A 58 36.46 26.23 46.83
C GLU A 58 36.77 24.90 47.54
N THR A 59 37.95 24.34 47.29
CA THR A 59 38.46 23.11 47.92
C THR A 59 38.47 23.17 49.45
N GLN A 60 38.47 24.38 50.03
CA GLN A 60 38.39 24.64 51.46
C GLN A 60 37.00 24.35 52.07
N HIS A 61 35.92 24.36 51.27
CA HIS A 61 34.57 24.03 51.76
C HIS A 61 34.34 22.52 51.85
N LEU A 62 35.07 21.73 51.06
CA LEU A 62 34.97 20.27 51.05
C LEU A 62 35.70 19.60 52.23
N THR A 63 36.64 20.31 52.88
CA THR A 63 37.33 19.79 54.07
C THR A 63 36.40 19.66 55.28
N LYS A 64 35.29 20.41 55.31
CA LYS A 64 34.25 20.33 56.34
C LYS A 64 33.44 19.03 56.29
N PHE A 65 33.43 18.35 55.14
CA PHE A 65 32.74 17.08 54.92
C PHE A 65 33.68 15.86 55.04
N LEU A 66 34.96 16.08 55.41
CA LEU A 66 35.87 14.98 55.69
C LEU A 66 35.57 14.40 57.09
N PRO A 67 35.39 13.08 57.22
CA PRO A 67 35.29 12.39 58.50
C PRO A 67 36.53 12.64 59.38
N PRO A 68 36.41 12.50 60.71
CA PRO A 68 37.52 12.69 61.64
C PRO A 68 38.78 11.89 61.24
N CYS A 69 39.96 12.51 61.35
CA CYS A 69 41.25 11.91 60.92
C CYS A 69 41.56 10.54 61.55
N GLN A 70 40.99 10.24 62.72
CA GLN A 70 41.13 8.97 63.41
C GLN A 70 40.33 7.85 62.72
N ASP A 71 39.12 8.16 62.25
CA ASP A 71 38.26 7.26 61.49
C ASP A 71 38.84 6.99 60.11
N LEU A 72 39.49 7.97 59.48
CA LEU A 72 40.16 7.80 58.18
C LEU A 72 41.33 6.82 58.24
N LYS A 73 42.13 6.83 59.33
CA LYS A 73 43.24 5.89 59.50
C LYS A 73 42.73 4.47 59.76
N GLN A 74 41.68 4.32 60.57
CA GLN A 74 41.04 3.03 60.80
C GLN A 74 40.33 2.51 59.56
N MET A 75 39.69 3.41 58.80
CA MET A 75 39.00 3.09 57.54
C MET A 75 39.99 2.60 56.50
N LYS A 76 41.12 3.28 56.30
CA LYS A 76 42.18 2.86 55.37
C LYS A 76 42.73 1.48 55.71
N LYS A 77 42.98 1.20 57.00
CA LYS A 77 43.45 -0.13 57.44
C LYS A 77 42.40 -1.23 57.19
N LYS A 78 41.12 -0.97 57.51
CA LYS A 78 40.01 -1.91 57.27
C LYS A 78 39.72 -2.12 55.78
N LEU A 79 39.78 -1.06 54.97
CA LEU A 79 39.63 -1.09 53.52
C LEU A 79 40.72 -1.97 52.88
N LEU A 80 41.98 -1.73 53.21
CA LEU A 80 43.09 -2.53 52.66
C LEU A 80 42.94 -4.02 53.00
N ALA A 81 42.54 -4.34 54.23
CA ALA A 81 42.28 -5.71 54.63
C ALA A 81 41.08 -6.33 53.88
N LYS A 82 39.99 -5.58 53.66
CA LYS A 82 38.76 -6.10 53.04
C LYS A 82 38.86 -6.17 51.50
N VAL A 83 39.51 -5.19 50.86
CA VAL A 83 39.89 -5.24 49.44
C VAL A 83 40.87 -6.37 49.19
N GLY A 84 41.87 -6.56 50.06
CA GLY A 84 42.80 -7.68 49.98
C GLY A 84 42.08 -9.04 50.06
N LYS A 85 41.12 -9.20 50.98
CA LYS A 85 40.29 -10.41 51.09
C LYS A 85 39.42 -10.64 49.84
N SER A 86 38.75 -9.61 49.34
CA SER A 86 37.89 -9.72 48.14
C SER A 86 38.70 -10.00 46.87
N LEU A 87 39.87 -9.39 46.74
CA LEU A 87 40.77 -9.62 45.61
C LEU A 87 41.30 -11.05 45.66
N LYS A 88 41.75 -11.52 46.84
CA LYS A 88 42.19 -12.90 47.03
C LYS A 88 41.07 -13.90 46.71
N ALA A 89 39.83 -13.64 47.15
CA ALA A 89 38.69 -14.48 46.83
C ALA A 89 38.38 -14.51 45.32
N SER A 90 38.43 -13.37 44.64
CA SER A 90 38.20 -13.28 43.19
C SER A 90 39.30 -13.97 42.40
N CYS A 91 40.56 -13.85 42.84
CA CYS A 91 41.69 -14.57 42.26
C CYS A 91 41.54 -16.09 42.46
N LEU A 92 41.11 -16.55 43.65
CA LEU A 92 40.84 -17.96 43.92
C LEU A 92 39.71 -18.51 43.06
N GLN A 93 38.63 -17.75 42.86
CA GLN A 93 37.52 -18.11 41.96
C GLN A 93 37.98 -18.25 40.50
N LEU A 94 38.86 -17.34 40.06
CA LEU A 94 39.43 -17.39 38.72
C LEU A 94 40.33 -18.63 38.56
N LEU A 95 41.18 -18.92 39.55
CA LEU A 95 41.97 -20.14 39.55
C LEU A 95 41.11 -21.41 39.56
N SER A 96 40.02 -21.46 40.33
CA SER A 96 39.13 -22.63 40.34
C SER A 96 38.41 -22.83 39.00
N TYR A 97 38.16 -21.75 38.25
CA TYR A 97 37.57 -21.84 36.91
C TYR A 97 38.56 -22.45 35.90
N HIS A 98 39.82 -22.03 35.92
CA HIS A 98 40.85 -22.56 35.01
C HIS A 98 41.39 -23.93 35.46
N HIS A 99 41.38 -24.21 36.76
CA HIS A 99 41.84 -25.47 37.35
C HIS A 99 40.87 -25.98 38.43
N PRO A 100 39.78 -26.66 38.04
CA PRO A 100 38.74 -27.11 38.96
C PRO A 100 39.18 -28.23 39.92
N ASN A 101 40.33 -28.89 39.68
CA ASN A 101 40.78 -30.05 40.46
C ASN A 101 41.70 -29.70 41.67
N ASN A 102 41.81 -28.42 42.04
CA ASN A 102 42.88 -27.91 42.92
C ASN A 102 42.49 -27.67 44.39
N GLU A 103 41.33 -28.13 44.86
CA GLU A 103 40.87 -27.86 46.24
C GLU A 103 41.80 -28.41 47.35
N LYS A 104 42.73 -29.31 47.01
CA LYS A 104 43.68 -29.95 47.94
C LYS A 104 45.14 -29.49 47.79
N VAL A 105 45.40 -28.48 46.95
CA VAL A 105 46.77 -28.04 46.63
C VAL A 105 47.29 -27.07 47.70
N GLY A 106 48.50 -27.34 48.24
CA GLY A 106 49.12 -26.53 49.29
C GLY A 106 49.32 -25.05 48.89
N ALA A 107 49.32 -24.15 49.88
CA ALA A 107 49.37 -22.70 49.67
C ALA A 107 50.57 -22.22 48.82
N ALA A 108 51.70 -22.95 48.86
CA ALA A 108 52.89 -22.66 48.06
C ALA A 108 52.65 -22.93 46.55
N THR A 109 52.03 -24.05 46.22
CA THR A 109 51.72 -24.41 44.83
C THR A 109 50.59 -23.54 44.26
N GLN A 110 49.61 -23.14 45.09
CA GLN A 110 48.62 -22.13 44.70
C GLN A 110 49.28 -20.79 44.34
N MET A 111 50.29 -20.34 45.10
CA MET A 111 51.05 -19.11 44.76
C MET A 111 51.79 -19.22 43.43
N ILE A 112 52.38 -20.37 43.11
CA ILE A 112 53.04 -20.60 41.81
C ILE A 112 52.01 -20.58 40.68
N MET A 113 50.85 -21.23 40.87
CA MET A 113 49.75 -21.18 39.91
C MET A 113 49.18 -19.77 39.72
N PHE A 114 49.12 -18.95 40.78
CA PHE A 114 48.75 -17.54 40.67
C PHE A 114 49.75 -16.73 39.84
N GLY A 115 51.04 -17.02 39.97
CA GLY A 115 52.08 -16.43 39.12
C GLY A 115 51.88 -16.77 37.65
N ASN A 116 51.61 -18.05 37.35
CA ASN A 116 51.44 -18.55 35.98
C ASN A 116 50.06 -18.19 35.37
N LEU A 117 49.04 -17.92 36.19
CA LEU A 117 47.71 -17.51 35.73
C LEU A 117 47.76 -16.20 34.94
N ALA A 118 48.61 -15.26 35.35
CA ALA A 118 48.76 -14.00 34.64
C ALA A 118 49.29 -14.21 33.20
N GLU A 119 50.21 -15.17 33.03
CA GLU A 119 50.76 -15.56 31.74
C GLU A 119 49.73 -16.29 30.89
N HIS A 120 49.02 -17.27 31.45
CA HIS A 120 47.92 -17.98 30.76
C HIS A 120 46.80 -17.03 30.31
N LEU A 121 46.38 -16.08 31.15
CA LEU A 121 45.37 -15.09 30.77
C LEU A 121 45.87 -14.13 29.68
N ALA A 122 47.17 -13.83 29.65
CA ALA A 122 47.75 -13.03 28.58
C ALA A 122 47.73 -13.80 27.25
N ILE A 123 48.04 -15.10 27.27
CA ILE A 123 48.00 -15.99 26.10
C ILE A 123 46.55 -16.16 25.61
N GLU A 124 45.58 -16.46 26.50
CA GLU A 124 44.17 -16.56 26.12
C GLU A 124 43.62 -15.25 25.55
N LYS A 125 43.98 -14.11 26.16
CA LYS A 125 43.61 -12.80 25.64
C LYS A 125 44.18 -12.56 24.25
N GLN A 126 45.39 -13.04 23.97
CA GLN A 126 46.00 -12.96 22.65
C GLN A 126 45.27 -13.87 21.65
N HIS A 127 44.96 -15.12 22.01
CA HIS A 127 44.16 -16.02 21.19
C HIS A 127 42.76 -15.47 20.89
N LEU A 128 42.09 -14.83 21.86
CA LEU A 128 40.80 -14.18 21.64
C LEU A 128 40.90 -13.01 20.64
N LYS A 129 41.99 -12.23 20.68
CA LYS A 129 42.22 -11.17 19.70
C LYS A 129 42.42 -11.74 18.30
N GLU A 130 43.22 -12.79 18.18
CA GLU A 130 43.45 -13.48 16.91
C GLU A 130 42.17 -14.12 16.35
N ALA A 131 41.37 -14.76 17.21
CA ALA A 131 40.08 -15.33 16.82
C ALA A 131 39.10 -14.25 16.33
N ARG A 132 39.01 -13.11 17.02
CA ARG A 132 38.19 -11.97 16.58
C ARG A 132 38.67 -11.39 15.25
N ALA A 133 39.99 -11.26 15.05
CA ALA A 133 40.53 -10.79 13.78
C ALA A 133 40.15 -11.74 12.63
N ARG A 134 40.24 -13.06 12.85
CA ARG A 134 39.80 -14.06 11.87
C ARG A 134 38.29 -14.00 11.60
N GLU A 135 37.48 -13.80 12.64
CA GLU A 135 36.03 -13.63 12.50
C GLU A 135 35.68 -12.40 11.66
N GLU A 136 36.36 -11.27 11.90
CA GLU A 136 36.18 -10.04 11.11
C GLU A 136 36.59 -10.21 9.65
N GLU A 137 37.64 -10.99 9.36
CA GLU A 137 38.05 -11.35 8.01
C GLU A 137 37.01 -12.24 7.31
N LEU A 138 36.57 -13.30 7.97
CA LEU A 138 35.55 -14.21 7.45
C LEU A 138 34.24 -13.46 7.16
N ASN A 139 33.83 -12.58 8.07
CA ASN A 139 32.65 -11.73 7.87
C ASN A 139 32.82 -10.82 6.65
N ARG A 140 33.99 -10.20 6.45
CA ARG A 140 34.26 -9.42 5.23
C ARG A 140 34.11 -10.25 3.96
N TYR A 141 34.65 -11.47 3.93
CA TYR A 141 34.48 -12.37 2.79
C TYR A 141 33.01 -12.76 2.56
N LEU A 142 32.26 -13.07 3.62
CA LEU A 142 30.83 -13.37 3.53
C LEU A 142 30.03 -12.19 2.97
N TYR A 143 30.31 -10.97 3.40
CA TYR A 143 29.65 -9.78 2.86
C TYR A 143 29.96 -9.56 1.38
N GLN A 144 31.21 -9.75 0.96
CA GLN A 144 31.59 -9.66 -0.45
C GLN A 144 30.87 -10.71 -1.30
N LEU A 145 30.83 -11.95 -0.81
CA LEU A 145 30.16 -13.06 -1.49
C LEU A 145 28.65 -12.81 -1.60
N LYS A 146 27.99 -12.39 -0.52
CA LYS A 146 26.57 -12.04 -0.51
C LYS A 146 26.27 -10.91 -1.50
N ARG A 147 27.11 -9.89 -1.55
CA ARG A 147 27.00 -8.78 -2.51
C ARG A 147 27.11 -9.30 -3.94
N PHE A 148 28.11 -10.13 -4.23
CA PHE A 148 28.31 -10.69 -5.56
C PHE A 148 27.10 -11.53 -6.01
N TYR A 149 26.63 -12.46 -5.18
CA TYR A 149 25.46 -13.27 -5.50
C TYR A 149 24.21 -12.42 -5.71
N SER A 150 23.98 -11.41 -4.87
CA SER A 150 22.84 -10.50 -5.05
C SER A 150 22.90 -9.73 -6.38
N GLN A 151 24.09 -9.29 -6.80
CA GLN A 151 24.28 -8.60 -8.08
C GLN A 151 24.04 -9.53 -9.28
N VAL A 152 24.54 -10.78 -9.21
CA VAL A 152 24.28 -11.78 -10.25
C VAL A 152 22.79 -12.07 -10.34
N LEU A 153 22.11 -12.25 -9.19
CA LEU A 153 20.67 -12.53 -9.17
C LEU A 153 19.86 -11.37 -9.78
N LEU A 154 20.22 -10.12 -9.45
CA LEU A 154 19.60 -8.93 -10.04
C LEU A 154 19.81 -8.88 -11.57
N ARG A 155 21.02 -9.16 -12.05
CA ARG A 155 21.29 -9.24 -13.50
C ARG A 155 20.45 -10.32 -14.17
N CYS A 156 20.36 -11.51 -13.58
CA CYS A 156 19.52 -12.58 -14.11
C CYS A 156 18.04 -12.18 -14.16
N LEU A 157 17.55 -11.48 -13.13
CA LEU A 157 16.18 -10.96 -13.09
C LEU A 157 15.95 -9.92 -14.18
N ASP A 158 16.89 -8.99 -14.39
CA ASP A 158 16.80 -7.99 -15.45
C ASP A 158 16.83 -8.64 -16.84
N PHE A 159 17.67 -9.65 -17.06
CA PHE A 159 17.67 -10.44 -18.30
C PHE A 159 16.33 -11.15 -18.52
N LEU A 160 15.78 -11.81 -17.49
CA LEU A 160 14.47 -12.46 -17.57
C LEU A 160 13.36 -11.45 -17.86
N ARG A 161 13.41 -10.25 -17.26
CA ARG A 161 12.46 -9.17 -17.53
C ARG A 161 12.55 -8.69 -18.98
N GLN A 162 13.76 -8.50 -19.51
CA GLN A 162 13.97 -8.11 -20.90
C GLN A 162 13.47 -9.19 -21.88
N LEU A 163 13.74 -10.46 -21.60
CA LEU A 163 13.23 -11.58 -22.39
C LEU A 163 11.70 -11.62 -22.36
N ALA A 164 11.10 -11.54 -21.18
CA ALA A 164 9.64 -11.51 -21.04
C ALA A 164 9.03 -10.33 -21.80
N HIS A 165 9.63 -9.14 -21.71
CA HIS A 165 9.12 -7.96 -22.40
C HIS A 165 9.23 -8.08 -23.93
N LYS A 166 10.37 -8.54 -24.44
CA LYS A 166 10.57 -8.73 -25.89
C LYS A 166 9.64 -9.81 -26.45
N PHE A 167 9.64 -10.99 -25.84
CA PHE A 167 8.95 -12.16 -26.40
C PHE A 167 7.46 -12.24 -26.06
N ARG A 168 7.02 -11.82 -24.87
CA ARG A 168 5.59 -11.90 -24.51
C ARG A 168 4.80 -10.66 -24.84
N LEU A 169 5.41 -9.47 -24.84
CA LEU A 169 4.69 -8.23 -25.15
C LEU A 169 4.95 -7.80 -26.58
N GLY A 170 6.22 -7.75 -27.01
CA GLY A 170 6.58 -7.30 -28.35
C GLY A 170 6.10 -8.25 -29.45
N ASP A 171 6.62 -9.47 -29.47
CA ASP A 171 6.33 -10.41 -30.55
C ASP A 171 4.87 -10.91 -30.53
N GLN A 172 4.28 -11.10 -29.35
CA GLN A 172 2.86 -11.39 -29.23
C GLN A 172 2.00 -10.26 -29.79
N SER A 173 2.30 -9.00 -29.48
CA SER A 173 1.53 -7.87 -30.02
C SER A 173 1.60 -7.79 -31.54
N LYS A 174 2.75 -8.13 -32.15
CA LYS A 174 2.86 -8.21 -33.60
C LYS A 174 2.03 -9.35 -34.17
N LEU A 175 2.06 -10.52 -33.54
CA LEU A 175 1.26 -11.67 -33.95
C LEU A 175 -0.24 -11.37 -33.82
N ASP A 176 -0.66 -10.71 -32.74
CA ASP A 176 -2.03 -10.26 -32.54
C ASP A 176 -2.44 -9.23 -33.60
N GLN A 177 -1.55 -8.29 -33.95
CA GLN A 177 -1.79 -7.33 -35.02
C GLN A 177 -2.02 -8.03 -36.37
N PHE A 178 -1.18 -9.01 -36.73
CA PHE A 178 -1.38 -9.79 -37.97
C PHE A 178 -2.67 -10.60 -37.93
N ASN A 179 -3.03 -11.19 -36.78
CA ASN A 179 -4.28 -11.92 -36.64
C ASN A 179 -5.50 -11.02 -36.81
N VAL A 180 -5.50 -9.81 -36.24
CA VAL A 180 -6.58 -8.83 -36.41
C VAL A 180 -6.71 -8.44 -37.87
N GLN A 181 -5.61 -8.11 -38.54
CA GLN A 181 -5.62 -7.77 -39.98
C GLN A 181 -6.13 -8.93 -40.84
N TYR A 182 -5.69 -10.16 -40.54
CA TYR A 182 -6.16 -11.35 -41.24
C TYR A 182 -7.67 -11.54 -41.05
N MET A 183 -8.18 -11.39 -39.82
CA MET A 183 -9.61 -11.54 -39.52
C MET A 183 -10.44 -10.41 -40.15
N GLU A 184 -9.92 -9.19 -40.22
CA GLU A 184 -10.55 -8.06 -40.91
C GLU A 184 -10.68 -8.34 -42.41
N ILE A 185 -9.58 -8.72 -43.07
CA ILE A 185 -9.58 -9.07 -44.49
C ILE A 185 -10.53 -10.24 -44.76
N LYS A 186 -10.52 -11.26 -43.91
CA LYS A 186 -11.40 -12.43 -44.03
C LYS A 186 -12.87 -12.04 -43.86
N SER A 187 -13.19 -11.15 -42.92
CA SER A 187 -14.54 -10.65 -42.69
C SER A 187 -15.04 -9.82 -43.88
N ASN A 188 -14.19 -8.96 -44.43
CA ASN A 188 -14.50 -8.18 -45.62
C ASN A 188 -14.75 -9.09 -46.84
N ALA A 189 -13.95 -10.14 -47.01
CA ALA A 189 -14.16 -11.13 -48.06
C ALA A 189 -15.50 -11.88 -47.89
N PHE A 190 -15.89 -12.22 -46.66
CA PHE A 190 -17.19 -12.83 -46.39
C PHE A 190 -18.35 -11.86 -46.67
N LEU A 191 -18.23 -10.58 -46.30
CA LEU A 191 -19.24 -9.57 -46.59
C LEU A 191 -19.48 -9.43 -48.10
N LEU A 192 -18.39 -9.33 -48.88
CA LEU A 192 -18.47 -9.27 -50.34
C LEU A 192 -19.11 -10.54 -50.91
N LYS A 193 -18.81 -11.71 -50.34
CA LYS A 193 -19.45 -12.97 -50.74
C LYS A 193 -20.96 -12.95 -50.44
N LEU A 194 -21.37 -12.46 -49.28
CA LEU A 194 -22.79 -12.34 -48.92
C LEU A 194 -23.53 -11.41 -49.89
N TRP A 195 -22.96 -10.24 -50.20
CA TRP A 195 -23.57 -9.32 -51.17
C TRP A 195 -23.68 -9.92 -52.56
N LEU A 196 -22.68 -10.71 -52.99
CA LEU A 196 -22.74 -11.39 -54.27
C LEU A 196 -23.86 -12.44 -54.32
N GLU A 197 -24.02 -13.22 -53.25
CA GLU A 197 -25.13 -14.19 -53.15
C GLU A 197 -26.49 -13.48 -53.07
N GLU A 198 -26.60 -12.35 -52.38
CA GLU A 198 -27.81 -11.53 -52.36
C GLU A 198 -28.19 -11.03 -53.76
N MET A 199 -27.22 -10.44 -54.48
CA MET A 199 -27.43 -9.98 -55.85
C MET A 199 -27.81 -11.14 -56.79
N LYS A 200 -27.21 -12.32 -56.58
CA LYS A 200 -27.55 -13.52 -57.34
C LYS A 200 -28.99 -13.95 -57.10
N ILE A 201 -29.44 -13.98 -55.84
CA ILE A 201 -30.84 -14.29 -55.50
C ILE A 201 -31.79 -13.26 -56.11
N LEU A 202 -31.45 -11.97 -56.06
CA LEU A 202 -32.27 -10.93 -56.69
C LEU A 202 -32.37 -11.11 -58.20
N LEU A 203 -31.27 -11.46 -58.86
CA LEU A 203 -31.24 -11.68 -60.30
C LEU A 203 -32.00 -12.96 -60.71
N GLU A 204 -31.94 -14.00 -59.88
CA GLU A 204 -32.72 -15.23 -60.07
C GLU A 204 -34.22 -15.05 -59.81
N THR A 205 -34.60 -14.19 -58.86
CA THR A 205 -36.01 -13.94 -58.49
C THR A 205 -36.69 -12.89 -59.39
N TYR A 206 -35.99 -11.82 -59.75
CA TYR A 206 -36.50 -10.74 -60.59
C TYR A 206 -35.95 -10.84 -62.01
N THR A 207 -36.39 -11.87 -62.73
CA THR A 207 -36.09 -12.00 -64.16
C THR A 207 -36.76 -10.86 -64.96
N PRO A 208 -36.23 -10.50 -66.14
CA PRO A 208 -36.80 -9.40 -66.94
C PRO A 208 -38.27 -9.66 -67.30
N GLU A 209 -38.69 -10.91 -67.45
CA GLU A 209 -40.08 -11.29 -67.69
C GLU A 209 -40.96 -10.95 -66.48
N VAL A 210 -40.52 -11.31 -65.26
CA VAL A 210 -41.24 -11.01 -64.02
C VAL A 210 -41.32 -9.50 -63.79
N LEU A 211 -40.23 -8.78 -64.05
CA LEU A 211 -40.19 -7.32 -63.94
C LEU A 211 -41.15 -6.64 -64.93
N ASN A 212 -41.21 -7.13 -66.17
CA ASN A 212 -42.16 -6.62 -67.16
C ASN A 212 -43.61 -6.85 -66.73
N VAL A 213 -43.93 -8.02 -66.19
CA VAL A 213 -45.26 -8.30 -65.62
C VAL A 213 -45.58 -7.38 -64.44
N HIS A 214 -44.64 -7.22 -63.50
CA HIS A 214 -44.82 -6.28 -62.38
C HIS A 214 -45.00 -4.83 -62.86
N GLN A 215 -44.30 -4.42 -63.91
CA GLN A 215 -44.46 -3.10 -64.51
C GLN A 215 -45.85 -2.91 -65.11
N ILE A 216 -46.35 -3.88 -65.87
CA ILE A 216 -47.71 -3.83 -66.43
C ILE A 216 -48.76 -3.75 -65.30
N ILE A 217 -48.61 -4.56 -64.24
CA ILE A 217 -49.51 -4.52 -63.09
C ILE A 217 -49.46 -3.16 -62.40
N ARG A 218 -48.26 -2.63 -62.15
CA ARG A 218 -48.06 -1.32 -61.51
C ARG A 218 -48.71 -0.22 -62.34
N ASP A 219 -48.43 -0.17 -63.64
CA ASP A 219 -48.92 0.89 -64.52
C ASP A 219 -50.45 0.81 -64.67
N GLY A 220 -51.03 -0.41 -64.69
CA GLY A 220 -52.47 -0.64 -64.67
C GLY A 220 -53.14 -0.21 -63.35
N LEU A 221 -52.54 -0.53 -62.20
CA LEU A 221 -53.01 -0.08 -60.89
C LEU A 221 -52.91 1.45 -60.76
N GLN A 222 -51.80 2.05 -61.19
CA GLN A 222 -51.61 3.49 -61.20
C GLN A 222 -52.66 4.18 -62.08
N GLY A 223 -52.93 3.65 -63.27
CA GLY A 223 -53.97 4.18 -64.16
C GLY A 223 -55.37 4.13 -63.54
N ARG A 224 -55.70 3.04 -62.84
CA ARG A 224 -56.96 2.91 -62.09
C ARG A 224 -57.03 3.89 -60.94
N LEU A 225 -55.96 4.02 -60.16
CA LEU A 225 -55.88 4.97 -59.06
C LEU A 225 -56.10 6.41 -59.54
N SER A 226 -55.38 6.84 -60.57
CA SER A 226 -55.53 8.18 -61.16
C SER A 226 -56.92 8.42 -61.78
N LYS A 227 -57.63 7.38 -62.19
CA LYS A 227 -59.03 7.50 -62.63
C LYS A 227 -59.95 7.69 -61.43
N GLU A 228 -59.82 6.84 -60.42
CA GLU A 228 -60.62 6.92 -59.20
C GLU A 228 -60.44 8.26 -58.50
N GLU A 229 -59.21 8.78 -58.41
CA GLU A 229 -58.92 10.10 -57.85
C GLU A 229 -59.63 11.23 -58.61
N ARG A 230 -59.68 11.15 -59.95
CA ARG A 230 -60.41 12.12 -60.77
C ARG A 230 -61.92 12.00 -60.57
N ASP A 231 -62.43 10.77 -60.55
CA ASP A 231 -63.86 10.51 -60.35
C ASP A 231 -64.31 11.02 -58.97
N VAL A 232 -63.50 10.84 -57.92
CA VAL A 232 -63.73 11.41 -56.58
C VAL A 232 -63.80 12.93 -56.62
N VAL A 233 -62.90 13.60 -57.34
CA VAL A 233 -62.93 15.06 -57.49
C VAL A 233 -64.19 15.53 -58.21
N ILE A 234 -64.59 14.84 -59.29
CA ILE A 234 -65.81 15.14 -60.04
C ILE A 234 -67.05 14.96 -59.14
N PHE A 235 -67.15 13.84 -58.43
CA PHE A 235 -68.29 13.59 -57.55
C PHE A 235 -68.37 14.60 -56.41
N ARG A 236 -67.23 15.04 -55.86
CA ARG A 236 -67.21 16.13 -54.87
C ARG A 236 -67.75 17.44 -55.44
N ASP A 237 -67.36 17.82 -56.67
CA ASP A 237 -67.88 19.02 -57.32
C ASP A 237 -69.40 18.94 -57.57
N VAL A 238 -69.86 17.80 -58.09
CA VAL A 238 -71.30 17.55 -58.30
C VAL A 238 -72.08 17.61 -56.99
N LEU A 239 -71.55 17.03 -55.91
CA LEU A 239 -72.19 17.10 -54.59
C LEU A 239 -72.28 18.55 -54.08
N LEU A 240 -71.23 19.36 -54.27
CA LEU A 240 -71.26 20.79 -53.93
C LEU A 240 -72.34 21.53 -54.72
N GLN A 241 -72.51 21.24 -56.01
CA GLN A 241 -73.57 21.84 -56.82
C GLN A 241 -74.97 21.48 -56.30
N PHE A 242 -75.21 20.23 -55.93
CA PHE A 242 -76.48 19.81 -55.32
C PHE A 242 -76.72 20.46 -53.95
N GLU A 243 -75.67 20.63 -53.14
CA GLU A 243 -75.75 21.31 -51.86
C GLU A 243 -76.13 22.79 -52.02
N ILE A 244 -75.58 23.47 -53.04
CA ILE A 244 -75.94 24.86 -53.38
C ILE A 244 -77.41 24.96 -53.84
N LEU A 245 -77.91 23.97 -54.58
CA LEU A 245 -79.27 23.96 -55.10
C LEU A 245 -80.32 23.55 -54.04
N GLY A 246 -79.91 22.87 -52.96
CA GLY A 246 -80.76 22.42 -51.87
C GLY A 246 -81.68 23.51 -51.28
N PRO A 247 -81.16 24.67 -50.88
CA PRO A 247 -81.96 25.78 -50.35
C PRO A 247 -83.00 26.34 -51.34
N GLU A 248 -82.74 26.26 -52.65
CA GLU A 248 -83.71 26.68 -53.67
C GLU A 248 -84.84 25.67 -53.81
N PHE A 249 -84.52 24.37 -53.76
CA PHE A 249 -85.52 23.31 -53.72
C PHE A 249 -86.39 23.38 -52.46
N GLU A 250 -85.80 23.62 -51.28
CA GLU A 250 -86.57 23.82 -50.04
C GLU A 250 -87.58 24.97 -50.18
N LYS A 251 -87.14 26.12 -50.71
CA LYS A 251 -88.04 27.26 -50.98
C LYS A 251 -89.15 26.92 -51.98
N LEU A 252 -88.85 26.12 -53.00
CA LEU A 252 -89.84 25.68 -53.98
C LEU A 252 -90.86 24.74 -53.34
N VAL A 253 -90.41 23.79 -52.51
CA VAL A 253 -91.26 22.89 -51.74
C VAL A 253 -92.17 23.68 -50.81
N ASP A 254 -91.64 24.66 -50.07
CA ASP A 254 -92.42 25.56 -49.21
C ASP A 254 -93.50 26.34 -49.98
N LYS A 255 -93.21 26.79 -51.19
CA LYS A 255 -94.20 27.45 -52.04
C LYS A 255 -95.27 26.47 -52.51
N TYR A 256 -94.87 25.26 -52.90
CA TYR A 256 -95.79 24.22 -53.35
C TYR A 256 -96.72 23.73 -52.23
N THR A 257 -96.21 23.52 -51.00
CA THR A 257 -97.01 23.14 -49.83
C THR A 257 -98.05 24.20 -49.50
N LYS A 258 -97.65 25.48 -49.47
CA LYS A 258 -98.60 26.61 -49.30
C LYS A 258 -99.67 26.63 -50.39
N LEU A 259 -99.29 26.45 -51.65
CA LEU A 259 -100.24 26.40 -52.75
C LEU A 259 -101.19 25.21 -52.62
N HIS A 260 -100.67 24.05 -52.21
CA HIS A 260 -101.45 22.84 -51.98
C HIS A 260 -102.47 23.05 -50.85
N GLU A 261 -102.08 23.64 -49.72
CA GLU A 261 -102.98 24.00 -48.62
C GLU A 261 -104.09 24.94 -49.08
N ILE A 262 -103.77 25.96 -49.89
CA ILE A 262 -104.78 26.87 -50.45
C ILE A 262 -105.76 26.12 -51.36
N ILE A 263 -105.26 25.23 -52.23
CA ILE A 263 -106.10 24.42 -53.12
C ILE A 263 -107.00 23.49 -52.30
N GLN A 264 -106.48 22.82 -51.27
CA GLN A 264 -107.27 21.97 -50.38
C GLN A 264 -108.34 22.79 -49.64
N THR A 265 -107.98 23.97 -49.12
CA THR A 265 -108.93 24.86 -48.43
C THR A 265 -110.03 25.33 -49.37
N ARG A 266 -109.70 25.70 -50.61
CA ARG A 266 -110.69 26.09 -51.63
C ARG A 266 -111.58 24.93 -52.04
N ARG A 267 -111.01 23.72 -52.23
CA ARG A 267 -111.79 22.50 -52.48
C ARG A 267 -112.74 22.20 -51.33
N TRP A 268 -112.28 22.35 -50.09
CA TRP A 268 -113.11 22.19 -48.90
C TRP A 268 -114.23 23.24 -48.85
N MET A 269 -113.94 24.53 -49.10
CA MET A 269 -114.96 25.58 -49.16
C MET A 269 -116.01 25.33 -50.26
N LEU A 270 -115.58 24.87 -51.44
CA LEU A 270 -116.51 24.51 -52.52
C LEU A 270 -117.39 23.33 -52.12
N ALA A 271 -116.82 22.28 -51.50
CA ALA A 271 -117.58 21.14 -51.01
C ALA A 271 -118.54 21.50 -49.86
N GLU A 272 -118.28 22.57 -49.11
CA GLU A 272 -119.17 23.06 -48.04
C GLU A 272 -120.25 24.00 -48.58
N LEU A 273 -119.95 24.79 -49.63
CA LEU A 273 -120.96 25.56 -50.36
C LEU A 273 -121.94 24.67 -51.13
N ASP A 274 -121.48 23.54 -51.68
CA ASP A 274 -122.34 22.53 -52.32
C ASP A 274 -123.27 21.80 -51.32
N LYS A 275 -123.13 22.02 -50.01
CA LYS A 275 -124.00 21.43 -48.96
C LYS A 275 -125.13 22.36 -48.49
N TYR A 276 -125.15 23.63 -48.92
CA TYR A 276 -126.25 24.58 -48.66
C TYR A 276 -127.07 24.81 -49.93
#